data_AF-A0A6V8Q8T4-F1
#
_entry.id   AF-A0A6V8Q8T4-F1
#
_cell.length_a   1.000
_cell.length_b   1.000
_cell.length_c   1.000
_cell.angle_alpha   90.00
_cell.angle_beta   90.00
_cell.angle_gamma   90.00
#
_symmetry.space_group_name_H-M   'P 1'
#
loop_
_entity.id
_entity.type
_entity.pdbx_description
1 polymer ?
#
loop_
_entity_poly.entity_id
_entity_poly.type
_entity_poly.pdbx_seq_one_letter_code
_entity_poly.pdbx_strand_id
1 'polypeptide(L)'
;MVEEKKEEREEAASAEEAREKEEKKEPTEEEIMARLREELDKLTIKDIVIQMMSTLSSLGYQKLGLPESANEKYKDLNQARLAIDSLAGLVSACEKNLPADDFRAFKSTLAHLQITYVKKAG
;
A
#
# COMPACT_ATOMS: atom_id res chain seq x y z
N MET A 1 -11.94 -56.97 -25.33
CA MET A 1 -12.71 -56.56 -24.14
C MET A 1 -11.87 -56.26 -22.89
N VAL A 2 -10.80 -56.99 -22.56
CA VAL A 2 -9.94 -56.65 -21.40
C VAL A 2 -8.82 -55.66 -21.77
N GLU A 3 -8.29 -55.73 -22.99
CA GLU A 3 -7.23 -54.83 -23.47
C GLU A 3 -7.76 -53.41 -23.80
N GLU A 4 -8.89 -53.27 -24.49
CA GLU A 4 -9.52 -51.95 -24.77
C GLU A 4 -9.78 -51.13 -23.49
N LYS A 5 -10.20 -51.79 -22.40
CA LYS A 5 -10.52 -51.14 -21.13
C LYS A 5 -9.26 -50.67 -20.36
N LYS A 6 -8.08 -51.17 -20.73
CA LYS A 6 -6.80 -50.79 -20.14
C LYS A 6 -6.21 -49.58 -20.86
N GLU A 7 -6.32 -49.52 -22.18
CA GLU A 7 -5.90 -48.37 -23.00
C GLU A 7 -6.72 -47.11 -22.69
N GLU A 8 -8.06 -47.22 -22.58
CA GLU A 8 -8.93 -46.08 -22.21
C GLU A 8 -8.58 -45.47 -20.83
N ARG A 9 -8.04 -46.28 -19.92
CA ARG A 9 -7.70 -45.86 -18.55
C ARG A 9 -6.32 -45.20 -18.47
N GLU A 10 -5.38 -45.61 -19.32
CA GLU A 10 -4.08 -44.96 -19.48
C GLU A 10 -4.20 -43.63 -20.24
N GLU A 11 -5.09 -43.55 -21.22
CA GLU A 11 -5.36 -42.32 -21.98
C GLU A 11 -6.07 -41.26 -21.12
N ALA A 12 -7.03 -41.68 -20.28
CA ALA A 12 -7.68 -40.79 -19.31
C ALA A 12 -6.70 -40.26 -18.23
N ALA A 13 -5.77 -41.09 -17.75
CA ALA A 13 -4.75 -40.68 -16.78
C ALA A 13 -3.72 -39.70 -17.39
N SER A 14 -3.35 -39.91 -18.65
CA SER A 14 -2.50 -39.00 -19.43
C SER A 14 -3.16 -37.64 -19.68
N ALA A 15 -4.46 -37.63 -19.97
CA ALA A 15 -5.22 -36.40 -20.16
C ALA A 15 -5.44 -35.62 -18.85
N GLU A 16 -5.59 -36.33 -17.72
CA GLU A 16 -5.71 -35.74 -16.38
C GLU A 16 -4.39 -35.13 -15.91
N GLU A 17 -3.25 -35.79 -16.11
CA GLU A 17 -1.91 -35.23 -15.83
C GLU A 17 -1.57 -34.05 -16.76
N ALA A 18 -2.02 -34.06 -18.01
CA ALA A 18 -1.83 -32.93 -18.92
C ALA A 18 -2.64 -31.69 -18.49
N ARG A 19 -3.88 -31.90 -18.02
CA ARG A 19 -4.72 -30.83 -17.44
C ARG A 19 -4.13 -30.27 -16.15
N GLU A 20 -3.62 -31.12 -15.27
CA GLU A 20 -3.02 -30.68 -14.01
C GLU A 20 -1.71 -29.90 -14.21
N LYS A 21 -0.97 -30.20 -15.29
CA LYS A 21 0.24 -29.45 -15.70
C LYS A 21 -0.10 -28.11 -16.37
N GLU A 22 -1.26 -27.97 -17.01
CA GLU A 22 -1.74 -26.68 -17.52
C GLU A 22 -2.21 -25.75 -16.39
N GLU A 23 -2.78 -26.28 -15.31
CA GLU A 23 -3.25 -25.48 -14.16
C GLU A 23 -2.13 -24.94 -13.25
N LYS A 24 -0.91 -25.47 -13.33
CA LYS A 24 0.26 -25.05 -12.52
C LYS A 24 1.34 -24.30 -13.30
N LYS A 25 1.00 -23.62 -14.40
CA LYS A 25 1.95 -22.69 -15.03
C LYS A 25 2.10 -21.43 -14.18
N GLU A 26 3.31 -21.22 -13.65
CA GLU A 26 3.68 -19.93 -13.08
C GLU A 26 3.49 -18.84 -14.15
N PRO A 27 2.90 -17.69 -13.80
CA PRO A 27 2.66 -16.62 -14.75
C PRO A 27 3.98 -16.13 -15.33
N THR A 28 4.00 -15.91 -16.65
CA THR A 28 5.14 -15.35 -17.35
C THR A 28 5.42 -13.91 -16.92
N GLU A 29 6.64 -13.41 -17.13
CA GLU A 29 6.99 -12.02 -16.84
C GLU A 29 6.05 -11.03 -17.56
N GLU A 30 5.67 -11.32 -18.81
CA GLU A 30 4.72 -10.48 -19.57
C GLU A 30 3.33 -10.45 -18.92
N GLU A 31 2.82 -11.59 -18.45
CA GLU A 31 1.55 -11.66 -17.73
C GLU A 31 1.61 -10.94 -16.38
N ILE A 32 2.73 -11.04 -15.66
CA ILE A 32 2.95 -10.29 -14.41
C ILE A 32 2.93 -8.79 -14.68
N MET A 33 3.63 -8.34 -15.72
CA MET A 33 3.69 -6.92 -16.10
C MET A 33 2.34 -6.40 -16.60
N ALA A 34 1.57 -7.21 -17.33
CA ALA A 34 0.22 -6.87 -17.74
C ALA A 34 -0.72 -6.67 -16.54
N ARG A 35 -0.69 -7.62 -15.58
CA ARG A 35 -1.46 -7.51 -14.33
C ARG A 35 -1.07 -6.27 -13.53
N LEU A 36 0.23 -5.96 -13.42
CA LEU A 36 0.69 -4.76 -12.72
C LEU A 36 0.16 -3.47 -13.38
N ARG A 37 0.18 -3.38 -14.72
CA ARG A 37 -0.39 -2.23 -15.44
C ARG A 37 -1.89 -2.08 -15.18
N GLU A 38 -2.64 -3.18 -15.25
CA GLU A 38 -4.08 -3.16 -14.96
C GLU A 38 -4.39 -2.67 -13.54
N GLU A 39 -3.58 -3.06 -12.55
CA GLU A 39 -3.72 -2.56 -11.18
C GLU A 39 -3.37 -1.07 -11.07
N LEU A 40 -2.32 -0.61 -11.76
CA LEU A 40 -1.97 0.81 -11.80
C LEU A 40 -3.07 1.66 -12.47
N ASP A 41 -3.73 1.14 -13.51
CA ASP A 41 -4.82 1.83 -14.20
C ASP A 41 -6.07 2.00 -13.32
N LYS A 42 -6.25 1.13 -12.31
CA LYS A 42 -7.35 1.22 -11.33
C LYS A 42 -7.08 2.26 -10.24
N LEU A 43 -5.82 2.65 -10.02
CA LEU A 43 -5.48 3.58 -8.95
C LEU A 43 -6.00 4.98 -9.27
N THR A 44 -6.69 5.57 -8.31
CA THR A 44 -7.14 6.95 -8.41
C THR A 44 -6.10 7.91 -7.82
N ILE A 45 -6.11 9.16 -8.28
CA ILE A 45 -5.28 10.21 -7.66
C ILE A 45 -5.59 10.36 -6.17
N LYS A 46 -6.85 10.12 -5.78
CA LYS A 46 -7.27 10.12 -4.38
C LYS A 46 -6.52 9.08 -3.56
N ASP A 47 -6.38 7.86 -4.08
CA ASP A 47 -5.66 6.78 -3.38
C ASP A 47 -4.20 7.15 -3.15
N ILE A 48 -3.56 7.72 -4.19
CA ILE A 48 -2.16 8.18 -4.10
C ILE A 48 -2.00 9.30 -3.07
N VAL A 49 -2.93 10.27 -3.06
CA VAL A 49 -2.89 11.37 -2.09
C VAL A 49 -3.07 10.86 -0.66
N ILE A 50 -4.03 9.95 -0.41
CA ILE A 50 -4.25 9.32 0.90
C ILE A 50 -2.99 8.55 1.34
N GLN A 51 -2.36 7.80 0.44
CA GLN A 51 -1.13 7.07 0.71
C GLN A 51 0.03 8.01 1.05
N MET A 52 0.17 9.12 0.32
CA MET A 52 1.21 10.12 0.57
C MET A 52 1.00 10.81 1.92
N MET A 53 -0.23 11.20 2.24
CA MET A 53 -0.57 11.81 3.54
C MET A 53 -0.31 10.86 4.71
N SER A 54 -0.63 9.57 4.53
CA SER A 54 -0.32 8.52 5.53
C SER A 54 1.18 8.36 5.73
N THR A 55 1.95 8.35 4.64
CA THR A 55 3.41 8.26 4.66
C THR A 55 4.04 9.46 5.37
N LEU A 56 3.62 10.68 5.03
CA LEU A 56 4.08 11.90 5.69
C LEU A 56 3.72 11.92 7.18
N SER A 57 2.53 11.44 7.54
CA SER A 57 2.11 11.34 8.94
C SER A 57 3.02 10.41 9.74
N SER A 58 3.27 9.20 9.23
CA SER A 58 4.13 8.20 9.86
C SER A 58 5.58 8.69 10.00
N LEU A 59 6.14 9.24 8.92
CA LEU A 59 7.49 9.81 8.94
C LEU A 59 7.56 11.03 9.87
N GLY A 60 6.52 11.85 9.94
CA GLY A 60 6.43 12.98 10.87
C GLY A 60 6.59 12.53 12.32
N TYR A 61 5.86 11.49 12.76
CA TYR A 61 6.03 10.92 14.10
C TYR A 61 7.42 10.32 14.32
N GLN A 62 7.98 9.62 13.33
CA GLN A 62 9.34 9.09 13.43
C GLN A 62 10.37 10.21 13.58
N LYS A 63 10.24 11.32 12.83
CA LYS A 63 11.13 12.48 12.92
C LYS A 63 10.92 13.32 14.18
N LEU A 64 9.77 13.19 14.85
CA LEU A 64 9.55 13.65 16.21
C LEU A 64 10.19 12.75 17.28
N GLY A 65 10.73 11.59 16.87
CA GLY A 65 11.32 10.59 17.76
C GLY A 65 10.31 9.69 18.46
N LEU A 66 9.09 9.51 17.91
CA LEU A 66 8.00 8.83 18.60
C LEU A 66 7.63 7.46 18.02
N PRO A 67 7.34 6.45 18.86
CA PRO A 67 7.55 6.45 20.32
C PRO A 67 9.06 6.49 20.65
N GLU A 68 9.41 7.12 21.77
CA GLU A 68 10.82 7.37 22.16
C GLU A 68 11.65 6.09 22.24
N SER A 69 11.03 4.99 22.69
CA SER A 69 11.67 3.68 22.79
C SER A 69 12.20 3.12 21.48
N ALA A 70 11.64 3.53 20.34
CA ALA A 70 12.02 3.01 19.03
C ALA A 70 12.68 4.07 18.14
N ASN A 71 12.23 5.32 18.24
CA ASN A 71 12.46 6.32 17.20
C ASN A 71 13.32 7.51 17.63
N GLU A 72 13.77 7.60 18.88
CA GLU A 72 14.59 8.75 19.34
C GLU A 72 15.84 8.97 18.47
N LYS A 73 16.47 7.90 17.99
CA LYS A 73 17.63 7.97 17.07
C LYS A 73 17.34 8.60 15.70
N TYR A 74 16.07 8.70 15.31
CA TYR A 74 15.63 9.30 14.03
C TYR A 74 15.11 10.73 14.19
N LYS A 75 15.15 11.28 15.41
CA LYS A 75 14.65 12.61 15.73
C LYS A 75 15.38 13.68 14.93
N ASP A 76 14.61 14.44 14.16
CA ASP A 76 15.06 15.57 13.37
C ASP A 76 13.89 16.55 13.23
N LEU A 77 13.94 17.63 13.99
CA LEU A 77 12.85 18.61 14.05
C LEU A 77 12.70 19.40 12.74
N ASN A 78 13.76 19.55 11.94
CA ASN A 78 13.63 20.23 10.65
C ASN A 78 12.87 19.35 9.66
N GLN A 79 13.18 18.05 9.62
CA GLN A 79 12.46 17.08 8.81
C GLN A 79 11.02 16.87 9.31
N ALA A 80 10.79 16.84 10.63
CA ALA A 80 9.45 16.77 11.20
C ALA A 80 8.59 17.98 10.78
N ARG A 81 9.18 19.18 10.81
CA ARG A 81 8.49 20.39 10.36
C ARG A 81 8.14 20.32 8.87
N LEU A 82 9.07 19.89 8.02
CA LEU A 82 8.80 19.74 6.59
C LEU A 82 7.65 18.76 6.32
N ALA A 83 7.60 17.65 7.04
CA ALA A 83 6.50 16.69 6.93
C ALA A 83 5.15 17.30 7.36
N ILE A 84 5.14 18.06 8.47
CA ILE A 84 3.94 18.77 8.98
C ILE A 84 3.45 19.81 7.97
N ASP A 85 4.33 20.65 7.45
CA ASP A 85 3.98 21.73 6.52
C ASP A 85 3.46 21.15 5.19
N SER A 86 4.09 20.07 4.71
CA SER A 86 3.65 19.35 3.52
C SER A 86 2.28 18.69 3.72
N LEU A 87 2.07 18.02 4.86
CA LEU A 87 0.78 17.43 5.21
C LEU A 87 -0.31 18.50 5.34
N ALA A 88 0.00 19.66 5.92
CA ALA A 88 -0.94 20.79 6.02
C ALA A 88 -1.37 21.29 4.65
N GLY A 89 -0.43 21.44 3.71
CA GLY A 89 -0.74 21.80 2.33
C GLY A 89 -1.69 20.80 1.65
N LEU A 90 -1.43 19.50 1.83
CA LEU A 90 -2.27 18.43 1.27
C LEU A 90 -3.66 18.37 1.90
N VAL A 91 -3.76 18.45 3.23
CA VAL A 91 -5.05 18.50 3.94
C VAL A 91 -5.89 19.66 3.41
N SER A 92 -5.30 20.85 3.28
CA SER A 92 -5.97 22.04 2.75
C SER A 92 -6.48 21.83 1.31
N ALA A 93 -5.65 21.28 0.42
CA ALA A 93 -6.03 21.01 -0.97
C ALA A 93 -7.16 19.95 -1.10
N CYS A 94 -7.31 19.09 -0.10
CA CYS A 94 -8.19 17.93 -0.13
C CYS A 94 -9.59 18.15 0.47
N GLU A 95 -9.86 19.30 1.08
CA GLU A 95 -11.07 19.59 1.86
C GLU A 95 -12.39 19.24 1.13
N LYS A 96 -12.44 19.44 -0.18
CA LYS A 96 -13.65 19.21 -1.00
C LYS A 96 -13.64 17.90 -1.79
N ASN A 97 -12.50 17.19 -1.82
CA ASN A 97 -12.25 16.09 -2.76
C ASN A 97 -12.11 14.72 -2.07
N LEU A 98 -11.77 14.71 -0.78
CA LEU A 98 -11.71 13.48 0.02
C LEU A 98 -13.06 13.15 0.67
N PRO A 99 -13.33 11.85 0.94
CA PRO A 99 -14.42 11.45 1.83
C PRO A 99 -14.31 12.17 3.18
N ALA A 100 -15.45 12.54 3.76
CA ALA A 100 -15.50 13.33 4.99
C ALA A 100 -14.77 12.66 6.17
N ASP A 101 -14.82 11.33 6.26
CA ASP A 101 -14.13 10.58 7.31
C ASP A 101 -12.61 10.62 7.15
N ASP A 102 -12.09 10.37 5.95
CA ASP A 102 -10.65 10.47 5.66
C ASP A 102 -10.13 11.88 5.92
N PHE A 103 -10.85 12.89 5.43
CA PHE A 103 -10.47 14.29 5.64
C PHE A 103 -10.42 14.64 7.14
N ARG A 104 -11.43 14.23 7.92
CA ARG A 104 -11.44 14.44 9.38
C ARG A 104 -10.29 13.73 10.07
N ALA A 105 -9.99 12.48 9.68
CA ALA A 105 -8.89 11.71 10.24
C ALA A 105 -7.54 12.39 10.01
N PHE A 106 -7.24 12.83 8.78
CA PHE A 106 -5.98 13.51 8.49
C PHE A 106 -5.89 14.89 9.14
N LYS A 107 -7.00 15.63 9.24
CA LYS A 107 -7.04 16.90 9.98
C LYS A 107 -6.71 16.70 11.46
N SER A 108 -7.24 15.64 12.09
CA SER A 108 -6.92 15.30 13.47
C SER A 108 -5.45 14.89 13.63
N THR A 109 -4.93 14.06 12.73
CA THR A 109 -3.53 13.62 12.75
C THR A 109 -2.57 14.80 12.60
N LEU A 110 -2.87 15.73 11.68
CA LEU A 110 -2.09 16.96 11.50
C LEU A 110 -2.07 17.81 12.78
N ALA A 111 -3.22 18.01 13.42
CA ALA A 111 -3.30 18.77 14.66
C ALA A 111 -2.47 18.12 15.78
N HIS A 112 -2.53 16.79 15.91
CA HIS A 112 -1.71 16.06 16.88
C HIS A 112 -0.21 16.19 16.61
N LEU A 113 0.21 16.09 15.34
CA LEU A 113 1.60 16.31 14.95
C LEU A 113 2.08 17.73 15.28
N GLN A 114 1.29 18.75 14.96
CA GLN A 114 1.61 20.15 15.25
C GLN A 114 1.76 20.42 16.75
N ILE A 115 0.81 19.96 17.57
CA ILE A 115 0.87 20.08 19.03
C ILE A 115 2.11 19.39 19.58
N THR A 116 2.39 18.17 19.10
CA THR A 116 3.52 17.36 19.57
C THR A 116 4.86 17.98 19.15
N TYR A 117 4.93 18.53 17.94
CA TYR A 117 6.09 19.28 17.46
C TYR A 117 6.41 20.47 18.36
N VAL A 118 5.41 21.32 18.65
CA VAL A 118 5.60 22.47 19.55
C VAL A 118 6.11 22.04 20.92
N LYS A 119 5.58 20.95 21.48
CA LYS A 119 6.03 20.38 22.77
C LYS A 119 7.48 19.84 22.74
N LYS A 120 7.98 19.45 21.57
CA LYS A 120 9.34 18.89 21.41
C LYS A 120 10.36 19.94 20.97
N ALA A 121 9.90 21.05 20.38
CA ALA A 121 10.73 22.14 19.87
C ALA A 121 10.84 23.33 20.83
N GLY A 122 9.88 23.51 21.74
CA GLY A 122 9.95 24.43 22.87
C GLY A 122 10.53 23.75 24.11
#